data_AF-A0A3C0QSY1-F1
#
_entry.id   AF-A0A3C0QSY1-F1
#
_cell.length_a   1.000
_cell.length_b   1.000
_cell.length_c   1.000
_cell.angle_alpha   90.00
_cell.angle_beta   90.00
_cell.angle_gamma   90.00
#
_symmetry.space_group_name_H-M   'P 1'
#
loop_
_entity.id
_entity.type
_entity.pdbx_description
1 polymer ?
#
loop_
_entity_poly.entity_id
_entity_poly.type
_entity_poly.pdbx_seq_one_letter_code
_entity_poly.pdbx_strand_id
1 'polypeptide(L)'
;MKNELEKFVQEHDLIQRTFVSFWNCYKNYLQEYPEEAGEYQLIDRDSVQPELYGYSFVISKKFQRDFVKVLIDIYQKNETFEIGEYWCIYDENGEILDDTFVLD
;
A
#
# COMPACT_ATOMS: atom_id res chain seq x y z
N MET A 1 12.87 -18.52 6.07
CA MET A 1 12.58 -17.09 5.82
C MET A 1 11.65 -16.85 4.64
N LYS A 2 12.06 -17.00 3.36
CA LYS A 2 11.13 -16.70 2.23
C LYS A 2 9.79 -17.45 2.33
N ASN A 3 9.84 -18.78 2.53
CA ASN A 3 8.64 -19.60 2.64
C ASN A 3 7.82 -19.30 3.92
N GLU A 4 8.45 -18.84 4.99
CA GLU A 4 7.76 -18.48 6.24
C GLU A 4 7.02 -17.15 6.09
N LEU A 5 7.67 -16.17 5.45
CA LEU A 5 7.04 -14.88 5.13
C LEU A 5 5.88 -15.07 4.16
N GLU A 6 6.06 -15.84 3.10
CA GLU A 6 5.00 -16.13 2.13
C GLU A 6 3.81 -16.83 2.79
N LYS A 7 4.09 -17.81 3.67
CA LYS A 7 3.06 -18.47 4.48
C LYS A 7 2.33 -17.47 5.40
N PHE A 8 3.05 -16.62 6.11
CA PHE A 8 2.46 -15.60 6.99
C PHE A 8 1.57 -14.63 6.21
N VAL A 9 2.05 -14.13 5.07
CA VAL A 9 1.30 -13.23 4.17
C VAL A 9 0.00 -13.89 3.69
N GLN A 10 0.03 -15.19 3.37
CA GLN A 10 -1.15 -15.95 2.97
C GLN A 10 -2.09 -16.24 4.13
N GLU A 11 -1.59 -16.66 5.28
CA GLU A 11 -2.38 -17.01 6.48
C GLU A 11 -3.18 -15.81 7.01
N HIS A 12 -2.62 -14.60 6.92
CA HIS A 12 -3.25 -13.37 7.38
C HIS A 12 -3.89 -12.53 6.26
N ASP A 13 -3.88 -13.04 5.02
CA ASP A 13 -4.44 -12.39 3.82
C ASP A 13 -3.93 -10.94 3.62
N LEU A 14 -2.64 -10.71 3.87
CA LEU A 14 -2.08 -9.36 3.97
C LEU A 14 -2.14 -8.60 2.64
N ILE A 15 -2.01 -9.29 1.50
CA ILE A 15 -2.09 -8.66 0.17
C ILE A 15 -3.49 -8.10 -0.06
N GLN A 16 -4.52 -8.92 0.09
CA GLN A 16 -5.91 -8.49 -0.13
C GLN A 16 -6.30 -7.37 0.83
N ARG A 17 -5.90 -7.47 2.10
CA ARG A 17 -6.15 -6.42 3.11
C ARG A 17 -5.43 -5.11 2.79
N THR A 18 -4.22 -5.17 2.23
CA THR A 18 -3.50 -3.99 1.74
C THR A 18 -4.26 -3.33 0.59
N PHE A 19 -4.76 -4.09 -0.38
CA PHE A 19 -5.58 -3.53 -1.47
C PHE A 19 -6.88 -2.91 -0.96
N VAL A 20 -7.55 -3.51 0.02
CA VAL A 20 -8.75 -2.92 0.63
C VAL A 20 -8.41 -1.59 1.33
N SER A 21 -7.32 -1.56 2.09
CA SER A 21 -6.88 -0.37 2.81
C SER A 21 -6.46 0.74 1.84
N PHE A 22 -5.74 0.40 0.76
CA PHE A 22 -5.41 1.29 -0.34
C PHE A 22 -6.66 1.97 -0.91
N TRP A 23 -7.70 1.22 -1.27
CA TRP A 23 -8.91 1.81 -1.86
C TRP A 23 -9.67 2.72 -0.89
N ASN A 24 -9.65 2.40 0.40
CA ASN A 24 -10.22 3.27 1.42
C ASN A 24 -9.41 4.57 1.56
N CYS A 25 -8.08 4.46 1.63
CA CYS A 25 -7.16 5.59 1.70
C CYS A 25 -7.29 6.49 0.47
N TYR A 26 -7.26 5.91 -0.73
CA TYR A 26 -7.42 6.62 -2.00
C TYR A 26 -8.75 7.37 -2.08
N LYS A 27 -9.86 6.72 -1.68
CA LYS A 27 -11.17 7.38 -1.64
C LYS A 27 -11.18 8.57 -0.68
N ASN A 28 -10.56 8.45 0.49
CA ASN A 28 -10.46 9.55 1.44
C ASN A 28 -9.57 10.67 0.90
N TYR A 29 -8.44 10.32 0.30
CA TYR A 29 -7.51 11.28 -0.31
C TYR A 29 -8.20 12.14 -1.38
N LEU A 30 -9.01 11.54 -2.26
CA LEU A 30 -9.82 12.28 -3.24
C LEU A 30 -10.80 13.30 -2.62
N GLN A 31 -11.23 13.06 -1.37
CA GLN A 31 -12.15 13.95 -0.65
C GLN A 31 -11.43 15.01 0.17
N GLU A 32 -10.30 14.66 0.77
CA GLU A 32 -9.52 15.52 1.66
C GLU A 32 -8.59 16.47 0.90
N TYR A 33 -8.04 16.02 -0.24
CA TYR A 33 -7.04 16.74 -1.05
C TYR A 33 -7.45 16.84 -2.53
N PRO A 34 -8.64 17.41 -2.86
CA PRO A 34 -9.15 17.43 -4.22
C PRO A 34 -8.31 18.28 -5.20
N GLU A 35 -7.62 19.31 -4.72
CA GLU A 35 -6.75 20.15 -5.57
C GLU A 35 -5.51 19.37 -6.01
N GLU A 36 -4.81 18.74 -5.06
CA GLU A 36 -3.65 17.89 -5.31
C GLU A 36 -4.03 16.68 -6.18
N ALA A 37 -5.15 16.01 -5.86
CA ALA A 37 -5.69 14.95 -6.70
C ALA A 37 -5.90 15.41 -8.15
N GLY A 38 -6.35 16.66 -8.36
CA GLY A 38 -6.50 17.25 -9.69
C GLY A 38 -5.16 17.44 -10.43
N GLU A 39 -4.09 17.82 -9.74
CA GLU A 39 -2.74 17.96 -10.31
C GLU A 39 -2.23 16.62 -10.86
N TYR A 40 -2.53 15.54 -10.14
CA TYR A 40 -2.18 14.17 -10.50
C TYR A 40 -3.23 13.45 -11.36
N GLN A 41 -4.29 14.16 -11.80
CA GLN A 41 -5.39 13.59 -12.59
C GLN A 41 -6.07 12.37 -11.93
N LEU A 42 -6.10 12.35 -10.60
CA LEU A 42 -6.76 11.36 -9.77
C LEU A 42 -8.22 11.77 -9.61
N ILE A 43 -9.13 11.04 -10.26
CA ILE A 43 -10.56 11.42 -10.36
C ILE A 43 -11.43 10.43 -9.62
N ASP A 44 -11.21 9.15 -9.89
CA ASP A 44 -11.97 8.03 -9.36
C ASP A 44 -11.11 6.75 -9.37
N ARG A 45 -11.73 5.64 -8.95
CA ARG A 45 -11.09 4.33 -8.93
C ARG A 45 -10.52 3.90 -10.28
N ASP A 46 -11.13 4.32 -11.38
CA ASP A 46 -10.73 3.91 -12.73
C ASP A 46 -9.59 4.78 -13.29
N SER A 47 -9.26 5.89 -12.64
CA SER A 47 -8.13 6.76 -13.00
C SER A 47 -6.76 6.17 -12.65
N VAL A 48 -6.71 5.14 -11.81
CA VAL A 48 -5.47 4.47 -11.37
C VAL A 48 -5.50 2.96 -11.60
N GLN A 49 -4.31 2.38 -11.63
CA GLN A 49 -4.06 0.94 -11.68
C GLN A 49 -3.05 0.60 -10.57
N PRO A 50 -3.51 0.13 -9.40
CA PRO A 50 -2.59 -0.33 -8.36
C PRO A 50 -2.08 -1.73 -8.69
N GLU A 51 -0.78 -1.97 -8.49
CA GLU A 51 -0.15 -3.27 -8.70
C GLU A 51 0.64 -3.68 -7.45
N LEU A 52 0.64 -4.98 -7.15
CA LEU A 52 1.47 -5.49 -6.06
C LEU A 52 2.94 -5.44 -6.48
N TYR A 53 3.72 -4.53 -5.89
CA TYR A 53 5.17 -4.55 -6.02
C TYR A 53 5.77 -5.74 -5.29
N GLY A 54 5.35 -5.94 -4.04
CA GLY A 54 5.78 -7.07 -3.23
C GLY A 54 5.59 -6.86 -1.74
N TYR A 55 6.30 -7.68 -0.96
CA TYR A 55 6.27 -7.62 0.50
C TYR A 55 7.61 -8.03 1.09
N SER A 56 7.90 -7.51 2.27
CA SER A 56 9.19 -7.71 2.95
C SER A 56 9.02 -7.81 4.46
N PHE A 57 9.89 -8.59 5.09
CA PHE A 57 10.07 -8.56 6.54
C PHE A 57 11.12 -7.51 6.88
N VAL A 58 10.79 -6.61 7.80
CA VAL A 58 11.62 -5.47 8.17
C VAL A 58 11.94 -5.53 9.66
N ILE A 59 13.23 -5.53 9.97
CA ILE A 59 13.74 -5.39 11.34
C ILE A 59 14.08 -3.92 11.57
N SER A 60 13.30 -3.21 12.38
CA SER A 60 13.54 -1.79 12.63
C SER A 60 14.03 -1.51 14.04
N LYS A 61 15.31 -1.12 14.12
CA LYS A 61 15.89 -0.57 15.37
C LYS A 61 15.26 0.76 15.77
N LYS A 62 14.86 1.57 14.79
CA LYS A 62 14.25 2.89 15.03
C LYS A 62 12.91 2.74 15.74
N PHE A 63 12.10 1.78 15.30
CA PHE A 63 10.77 1.54 15.85
C PHE A 63 10.77 0.48 16.97
N GLN A 64 11.92 -0.13 17.26
CA GLN A 64 12.09 -1.19 18.25
C GLN A 64 11.11 -2.37 18.07
N ARG A 65 10.75 -2.65 16.82
CA ARG A 65 9.84 -3.74 16.45
C ARG A 65 10.12 -4.23 15.04
N ASP A 66 9.75 -5.49 14.82
CA ASP A 66 9.76 -6.14 13.53
C ASP A 66 8.35 -6.06 12.92
N PHE A 67 8.27 -5.96 11.60
CA PHE A 67 6.99 -5.88 10.90
C PHE A 67 7.11 -6.42 9.48
N VAL A 68 5.95 -6.74 8.89
CA VAL A 68 5.82 -7.06 7.47
C VAL A 68 5.32 -5.83 6.74
N LYS A 69 6.06 -5.35 5.73
CA LYS A 69 5.61 -4.28 4.83
C LYS A 69 5.08 -4.90 3.55
N VAL A 70 3.85 -4.57 3.15
CA VAL A 70 3.28 -4.91 1.84
C VAL A 70 3.18 -3.63 1.02
N LEU A 71 3.71 -3.64 -0.20
CA LEU A 71 3.86 -2.47 -1.06
C LEU A 71 3.04 -2.63 -2.34
N ILE A 72 2.36 -1.55 -2.70
CA ILE A 72 1.57 -1.38 -3.92
C ILE A 72 2.14 -0.20 -4.68
N ASP A 73 2.50 -0.40 -5.94
CA ASP A 73 2.82 0.68 -6.86
C ASP A 73 1.52 1.21 -7.47
N ILE A 74 1.44 2.51 -7.68
CA ILE A 74 0.26 3.18 -8.22
C ILE A 74 0.63 3.74 -9.57
N TYR A 75 -0.08 3.30 -10.61
CA TYR A 75 0.05 3.84 -11.96
C TYR A 75 -1.18 4.65 -12.32
N GLN A 76 -1.01 5.68 -13.13
CA GLN A 76 -2.16 6.26 -13.84
C GLN A 76 -2.68 5.22 -14.86
N LYS A 77 -3.99 5.17 -15.06
CA LYS A 77 -4.61 4.18 -15.95
C LYS A 77 -4.02 4.24 -17.36
N ASN A 78 -3.55 3.10 -17.86
CA ASN A 78 -2.90 2.93 -19.17
C ASN A 78 -1.55 3.63 -19.34
N GLU A 79 -1.00 4.21 -18.27
CA GLU A 79 0.36 4.74 -18.27
C GLU A 79 1.34 3.69 -17.75
N THR A 80 2.59 3.81 -18.17
CA THR A 80 3.69 2.95 -17.68
C THR A 80 4.46 3.58 -16.53
N PHE A 81 4.23 4.87 -16.28
CA PHE A 81 4.92 5.61 -15.23
C PHE A 81 4.15 5.49 -13.92
N GLU A 82 4.86 5.04 -12.90
CA GLU A 82 4.41 5.08 -11.53
C GLU A 82 4.22 6.54 -11.12
N ILE A 83 3.12 6.81 -10.43
CA ILE A 83 2.76 8.14 -9.93
C ILE A 83 2.81 8.21 -8.40
N GLY A 84 3.10 7.08 -7.75
CA GLY A 84 3.21 6.98 -6.31
C GLY A 84 3.18 5.54 -5.82
N GLU A 85 3.30 5.41 -4.51
CA GLU A 85 3.29 4.13 -3.81
C GLU A 85 2.34 4.16 -2.61
N TYR A 86 1.80 2.99 -2.28
CA TYR A 86 1.06 2.75 -1.05
C TYR A 86 1.64 1.55 -0.31
N TRP A 87 1.68 1.62 1.01
CA TRP A 87 2.04 0.45 1.80
C TRP A 87 1.28 0.36 3.10
N CYS A 88 1.05 -0.88 3.54
CA CYS A 88 0.67 -1.20 4.91
C CYS A 88 1.83 -1.88 5.62
N ILE A 89 1.99 -1.55 6.90
CA ILE A 89 2.86 -2.32 7.81
C ILE A 89 2.00 -3.13 8.78
N TYR A 90 2.38 -4.39 8.96
CA TYR A 90 1.68 -5.34 9.79
C TYR A 90 2.58 -5.83 10.93
N ASP A 91 2.00 -5.98 12.12
CA ASP A 91 2.70 -6.61 13.24
C ASP A 91 2.82 -8.14 13.06
N GLU A 92 3.42 -8.79 14.06
CA GLU A 92 3.58 -10.25 14.12
C GLU A 92 2.26 -11.04 14.23
N ASN A 93 1.13 -10.38 14.51
CA ASN A 93 -0.21 -10.96 14.54
C ASN A 93 -0.97 -10.72 13.24
N GLY A 94 -0.37 -9.99 12.29
CA GLY A 94 -1.01 -9.57 11.04
C GLY A 94 -1.97 -8.40 11.22
N GLU A 95 -1.87 -7.63 12.30
CA GLU A 95 -2.67 -6.42 12.50
C GLU A 95 -1.98 -5.21 11.86
N ILE A 96 -2.77 -4.31 11.27
CA ILE A 96 -2.25 -3.08 10.65
C ILE A 96 -1.71 -2.18 11.75
N LEU A 97 -0.43 -1.82 11.66
CA LEU A 97 0.22 -0.86 12.54
C LEU A 97 0.13 0.57 12.00
N ASP A 98 0.25 0.71 10.68
CA ASP A 98 0.24 1.98 9.96
C ASP A 98 0.08 1.71 8.46
N ASP A 99 -0.37 2.72 7.75
CA ASP A 99 -0.41 2.75 6.30
C ASP A 99 0.02 4.11 5.76
N THR A 100 0.52 4.15 4.54
CA THR A 100 1.01 5.39 3.95
C THR A 100 0.76 5.39 2.45
N PHE A 101 0.27 6.52 1.97
CA PHE A 101 0.05 6.83 0.57
C PHE A 101 0.96 8.01 0.21
N VAL A 102 1.77 7.86 -0.83
CA VAL A 102 2.71 8.90 -1.30
C VAL A 102 2.58 9.04 -2.81
N LEU A 103 2.55 10.28 -3.30
CA LEU A 103 2.66 10.61 -4.72
C LEU A 103 4.05 11.24 -4.97
N ASP A 104 4.59 11.02 -6.17
CA ASP A 104 5.93 11.47 -6.59
C ASP A 104 5.95 12.73 -7.47
#